data_AF-A0A7Z9EPS7-F1
#
_entry.id   AF-A0A7Z9EPS7-F1
#
_cell.length_a   1.000
_cell.length_b   1.000
_cell.length_c   1.000
_cell.angle_alpha   90.00
_cell.angle_beta   90.00
_cell.angle_gamma   90.00
#
_symmetry.space_group_name_H-M   'P 1'
#
loop_
_entity.id
_entity.type
_entity.pdbx_description
1 polymer ?
#
loop_
_entity_poly.entity_id
_entity_poly.type
_entity_poly.pdbx_seq_one_letter_code
_entity_poly.pdbx_strand_id
1 'polypeptide(L)'
;MTNQPTELWIFQNAVFAHWQGGITVFGFAYKAEDGIESGTGHHTKLQEAWLEGTHLHFHGADGRTYRVMSRAVADFSDATDAYDEVLSMTRGEE
;
A
#
# COMPACT_ATOMS: atom_id res chain seq x y z
N MET A 1 -14.93 -12.13 18.91
CA MET A 1 -14.81 -11.74 17.48
C MET A 1 -13.79 -12.67 16.87
N THR A 2 -14.20 -13.45 15.87
CA THR A 2 -13.36 -14.45 15.22
C THR A 2 -12.23 -13.73 14.49
N ASN A 3 -11.00 -13.85 15.00
CA ASN A 3 -9.77 -13.48 14.30
C ASN A 3 -9.65 -14.40 13.08
N GLN A 4 -10.39 -14.11 12.01
CA GLN A 4 -10.00 -14.63 10.70
C GLN A 4 -8.62 -14.06 10.40
N PRO A 5 -7.67 -14.87 9.91
CA PRO A 5 -6.45 -14.31 9.35
C PRO A 5 -6.89 -13.43 8.19
N THR A 6 -6.83 -12.11 8.37
CA THR A 6 -6.95 -11.17 7.26
C THR A 6 -5.82 -11.54 6.33
N GLU A 7 -6.18 -12.06 5.15
CA GLU A 7 -5.23 -12.54 4.16
C GLU A 7 -4.19 -11.45 3.90
N LEU A 8 -2.94 -11.68 4.33
CA LEU A 8 -1.90 -10.66 4.27
C LEU A 8 -1.25 -10.69 2.88
N TRP A 9 -1.43 -9.60 2.15
CA TRP A 9 -0.79 -9.39 0.87
C TRP A 9 0.51 -8.60 1.04
N ILE A 10 1.51 -8.95 0.25
CA ILE A 10 2.75 -8.19 0.14
C ILE A 10 2.66 -7.27 -1.06
N PHE A 11 3.10 -6.03 -0.86
CA PHE A 11 3.23 -5.02 -1.90
C PHE A 11 4.71 -4.65 -2.09
N GLN A 12 5.22 -4.85 -3.30
CA GLN A 12 6.59 -4.49 -3.69
C GLN A 12 6.59 -3.37 -4.72
N ASN A 13 7.64 -2.55 -4.66
CA ASN A 13 7.84 -1.36 -5.49
C ASN A 13 6.62 -0.44 -5.44
N ALA A 14 6.09 -0.25 -4.24
CA ALA A 14 4.92 0.57 -4.01
C ALA A 14 5.20 2.03 -4.36
N VAL A 15 4.39 2.59 -5.25
CA VAL A 15 4.36 4.00 -5.62
C VAL A 15 3.04 4.57 -5.14
N PHE A 16 3.09 5.61 -4.31
CA PHE A 16 1.90 6.30 -3.80
C PHE A 16 1.72 7.58 -4.59
N ALA A 17 0.56 7.76 -5.20
CA ALA A 17 0.30 8.95 -6.01
C ALA A 17 -1.12 9.48 -5.84
N HIS A 18 -1.27 10.81 -5.86
CA HIS A 18 -2.58 11.43 -5.99
C HIS A 18 -3.14 11.16 -7.39
N TRP A 19 -4.24 10.41 -7.46
CA TRP A 19 -4.90 10.12 -8.73
C TRP A 19 -6.41 9.96 -8.51
N GLN A 20 -7.20 10.65 -9.34
CA GLN A 20 -8.68 10.56 -9.36
C GLN A 20 -9.30 10.81 -7.97
N GLY A 21 -8.85 11.87 -7.30
CA GLY A 21 -9.45 12.34 -6.04
C GLY A 21 -9.08 11.53 -4.80
N GLY A 22 -7.96 10.82 -4.81
CA GLY A 22 -7.42 10.13 -3.63
C GLY A 22 -6.01 9.61 -3.88
N ILE A 23 -5.45 8.90 -2.91
CA ILE A 23 -4.14 8.26 -3.04
C ILE A 23 -4.34 6.88 -3.64
N THR A 24 -3.69 6.61 -4.78
CA THR A 24 -3.65 5.29 -5.40
C THR A 24 -2.24 4.71 -5.24
N VAL A 25 -2.17 3.43 -4.86
CA VAL A 25 -0.92 2.70 -4.70
C VAL A 25 -0.70 1.81 -5.92
N PHE A 26 0.44 1.94 -6.60
CA PHE A 26 0.84 1.12 -7.76
C PHE A 26 2.04 0.26 -7.40
N GLY A 27 2.16 -0.91 -8.03
CA GLY A 27 3.33 -1.77 -7.87
C GLY A 27 2.99 -3.23 -8.13
N PHE A 28 3.61 -4.14 -7.38
CA PHE A 28 3.40 -5.57 -7.52
C PHE A 28 2.83 -6.15 -6.24
N ALA A 29 1.70 -6.85 -6.34
CA ALA A 29 1.05 -7.48 -5.20
C ALA A 29 1.06 -9.00 -5.33
N TYR A 30 1.29 -9.69 -4.22
CA TYR A 30 1.15 -11.14 -4.10
C TYR A 30 0.72 -11.54 -2.70
N LYS A 31 0.11 -12.71 -2.58
CA LYS A 31 -0.29 -13.27 -1.30
C LYS A 31 0.91 -13.94 -0.64
N ALA A 32 1.18 -13.60 0.63
CA ALA A 32 2.37 -14.09 1.33
C ALA A 32 2.41 -15.62 1.45
N GLU A 33 1.23 -16.25 1.59
CA GLU A 33 1.08 -17.70 1.77
C GLU A 33 1.40 -18.51 0.51
N ASP A 34 1.32 -17.89 -0.68
CA ASP A 34 1.51 -18.58 -1.94
C ASP A 34 3.01 -18.84 -2.24
N GLY A 35 3.93 -18.27 -1.44
CA GLY A 35 5.38 -18.42 -1.62
C GLY A 35 5.92 -17.78 -2.91
N ILE A 36 5.12 -16.93 -3.55
CA ILE A 36 5.45 -16.27 -4.82
C ILE A 36 6.27 -15.01 -4.53
N GLU A 37 7.50 -14.94 -5.02
CA GLU A 37 8.38 -13.76 -4.83
C GLU A 37 8.22 -12.69 -5.92
N SER A 38 7.42 -12.95 -6.97
CA SER A 38 7.13 -12.01 -8.05
C SER A 38 5.63 -11.73 -8.15
N GLY A 39 5.20 -10.57 -7.66
CA GLY A 39 3.79 -10.17 -7.74
C GLY A 39 3.33 -9.84 -9.17
N THR A 40 2.01 -9.83 -9.37
CA THR A 40 1.41 -9.26 -10.58
C THR A 40 1.29 -7.74 -10.43
N GLY A 41 1.41 -7.00 -11.53
CA GLY A 41 1.15 -5.57 -11.53
C GLY A 41 -0.25 -5.30 -10.97
N HIS A 42 -0.32 -4.48 -9.92
CA HIS A 42 -1.55 -4.20 -9.17
C HIS A 42 -1.64 -2.73 -8.82
N HIS A 43 -2.87 -2.24 -8.70
CA HIS A 43 -3.14 -0.94 -8.12
C HIS A 43 -4.44 -0.93 -7.34
N THR A 44 -4.50 -0.13 -6.29
CA THR A 44 -5.70 0.03 -5.48
C THR A 44 -5.71 1.41 -4.82
N LYS A 45 -6.89 1.95 -4.56
CA LYS A 45 -7.02 3.20 -3.79
C LYS A 45 -6.76 2.92 -2.32
N LEU A 46 -5.95 3.75 -1.69
CA LEU A 46 -5.70 3.71 -0.26
C LEU A 46 -6.94 4.18 0.49
N GLN A 47 -7.42 3.38 1.44
CA GLN A 47 -8.51 3.76 2.34
C GLN A 47 -8.00 4.14 3.72
N GLU A 48 -7.02 3.41 4.23
CA GLU A 48 -6.44 3.58 5.55
C GLU A 48 -4.99 3.06 5.53
N ALA A 49 -4.12 3.63 6.34
CA ALA A 49 -2.76 3.16 6.52
C ALA A 49 -2.29 3.28 7.96
N TRP A 50 -1.42 2.37 8.39
CA TRP A 50 -0.81 2.37 9.72
C TRP A 50 0.60 1.79 9.68
N LEU A 51 1.39 2.07 10.71
CA LEU A 51 2.73 1.51 10.87
C LEU A 51 2.69 0.35 11.86
N GLU A 52 3.26 -0.78 11.46
CA GLU A 52 3.53 -1.92 12.35
C GLU A 52 5.05 -2.15 12.41
N GLY A 53 5.67 -1.66 13.49
CA GLY A 53 7.12 -1.59 13.60
C GLY A 53 7.71 -0.69 12.51
N THR A 54 8.50 -1.27 11.61
CA THR A 54 9.13 -0.57 10.49
C THR A 54 8.38 -0.71 9.16
N HIS A 55 7.25 -1.44 9.15
CA HIS A 55 6.51 -1.72 7.93
C HIS A 55 5.28 -0.83 7.85
N LEU A 56 5.04 -0.27 6.66
CA LEU A 56 3.78 0.39 6.34
C LEU A 56 2.77 -0.66 5.91
N HIS A 57 1.60 -0.61 6.52
CA HIS A 57 0.44 -1.39 6.17
C HIS A 57 -0.67 -0.48 5.65
N PHE A 58 -1.48 -0.96 4.72
CA PHE A 58 -2.64 -0.21 4.25
C PHE A 58 -3.81 -1.12 3.86
N HIS A 59 -5.02 -0.57 3.98
CA HIS A 59 -6.23 -1.12 3.40
C HIS A 59 -6.47 -0.56 2.01
N GLY A 60 -6.54 -1.45 1.02
CA GLY A 60 -6.95 -1.11 -0.33
C GLY A 60 -8.46 -1.11 -0.49
N ALA A 61 -8.98 -0.32 -1.43
CA ALA A 61 -10.41 -0.27 -1.77
C ALA A 61 -10.94 -1.59 -2.38
N ASP A 62 -10.05 -2.52 -2.70
CA ASP A 62 -10.33 -3.91 -3.07
C ASP A 62 -10.56 -4.84 -1.85
N GLY A 63 -10.57 -4.29 -0.63
CA GLY A 63 -10.88 -5.01 0.61
C GLY A 63 -9.72 -5.84 1.17
N ARG A 64 -8.50 -5.65 0.64
CA ARG A 64 -7.30 -6.40 1.04
C ARG A 64 -6.39 -5.55 1.92
N THR A 65 -5.71 -6.22 2.84
CA THR A 65 -4.66 -5.62 3.67
C THR A 65 -3.30 -5.92 3.06
N TYR A 66 -2.55 -4.86 2.81
CA TYR A 66 -1.24 -4.93 2.18
C TYR A 66 -0.15 -4.51 3.17
N ARG A 67 0.95 -5.25 3.20
CA ARG A 67 2.22 -4.85 3.81
C ARG A 67 3.19 -4.42 2.73
N VAL A 68 3.70 -3.20 2.85
CA VAL A 68 4.68 -2.63 1.93
C VAL A 68 6.06 -3.14 2.30
N MET A 69 6.70 -3.85 1.36
CA MET A 69 8.06 -4.38 1.52
C MET A 69 9.12 -3.51 0.86
N SER A 70 8.76 -2.82 -0.22
CA SER A 70 9.62 -1.83 -0.85
C SER A 70 8.79 -0.70 -1.45
N ARG A 71 9.32 0.52 -1.40
CA ARG A 71 8.77 1.71 -2.03
C ARG A 71 9.61 2.06 -3.24
N ALA A 72 8.96 2.54 -4.30
CA ALA A 72 9.60 3.27 -5.37
C ALA A 72 9.06 4.71 -5.39
N VAL A 73 9.93 5.66 -5.69
CA VAL A 73 9.53 7.03 -6.03
C VAL A 73 9.40 7.06 -7.54
N ALA A 74 8.22 7.43 -8.03
CA ALA A 74 8.03 7.57 -9.46
C ALA A 74 8.11 9.03 -9.88
N ASP A 75 8.92 9.28 -10.90
CA ASP A 75 9.04 10.58 -11.56
C ASP A 75 8.04 10.61 -12.73
N PHE A 76 6.74 10.58 -12.41
CA PHE A 76 5.70 10.75 -13.42
C PHE A 76 5.37 12.24 -13.50
N SER A 77 5.39 12.80 -14.72
CA SER A 77 5.06 14.21 -14.98
C SER A 77 3.69 14.64 -14.46
N ASP A 78 2.78 13.69 -14.29
CA ASP A 78 1.36 13.94 -14.01
C ASP A 78 0.89 13.37 -12.65
N ALA A 79 1.77 12.74 -11.87
CA ALA A 79 1.40 12.09 -10.62
C ALA A 79 2.40 12.43 -9.50
N THR A 80 1.95 13.27 -8.56
CA THR A 80 2.74 13.68 -7.38
C THR A 80 2.90 12.51 -6.42
N ASP A 81 4.13 12.21 -6.00
CA ASP A 81 4.40 11.23 -4.93
C ASP A 81 3.71 11.69 -3.63
N ALA A 82 2.88 10.82 -3.06
CA ALA A 82 2.03 11.09 -1.90
C ALA A 82 2.48 10.36 -0.63
N TYR A 83 3.65 9.70 -0.63
CA TYR A 83 4.06 8.85 0.50
C TYR A 83 4.22 9.60 1.82
N ASP A 84 4.74 10.83 1.79
CA ASP A 84 4.95 11.60 3.03
C ASP A 84 3.61 11.97 3.69
N GLU A 85 2.57 12.22 2.89
CA GLU A 85 1.19 12.42 3.37
C GLU A 85 0.64 11.12 3.99
N VAL A 86 0.89 9.97 3.35
CA VAL A 86 0.49 8.68 3.94
C VAL A 86 1.18 8.46 5.30
N LEU A 87 2.46 8.80 5.42
CA LEU A 87 3.16 8.69 6.69
C LEU A 87 2.61 9.63 7.75
N SER A 88 2.25 10.89 7.42
CA SER A 88 1.65 11.80 8.41
C SER A 88 0.30 11.29 8.90
N MET A 89 -0.54 10.75 7.99
CA MET A 89 -1.81 10.10 8.35
C MET A 89 -1.59 8.95 9.35
N THR A 90 -0.53 8.15 9.18
CA THR A 90 -0.25 7.02 10.09
C THR A 90 0.19 7.45 11.50
N ARG A 91 0.66 8.69 11.66
CA ARG A 91 1.18 9.22 12.94
C ARG A 91 0.12 10.00 13.73
N GLY A 92 -1.06 10.22 13.15
CA GLY A 92 -2.10 11.07 13.75
C GLY A 92 -1.71 12.54 13.82
N GLU A 93 -0.79 12.99 12.96
CA GLU A 93 -0.43 14.40 12.82
C GLU A 93 -1.43 15.05 11.85
N GLU A 94 -2.51 15.63 12.40
CA GLU A 94 -3.37 16.64 11.76
C GLU A 94 -2.88 18.06 12.08
#